data_AF-D7BFK8-F1
#
_entry.id   AF-D7BFK8-F1
#
_cell.length_a   1.000
_cell.length_b   1.000
_cell.length_c   1.000
_cell.angle_alpha   90.00
_cell.angle_beta   90.00
_cell.angle_gamma   90.00
#
_symmetry.space_group_name_H-M   'P 1'
#
loop_
_entity.id
_entity.type
_entity.pdbx_description
1 polymer ?
#
loop_
_entity_poly.entity_id
_entity_poly.type
_entity_poly.pdbx_seq_one_letter_code
_entity_poly.pdbx_strand_id
1 'polypeptide(L)'
;MRSSSQTLQIGLGQTRGMNPRNAFLVLSLAATLASCAPHAGATPSEPTLLVAGGVVQGRWVRLGNQQFALPAAPTLAAADGDLVYLAYPFQLLVYQNGSLRDSLPLPGTPTFMQVRPRVVVGGEFGLFTPEGGRFAFQASDAVNTGRALYWVDGKALYVGSRKITDGSFYKVVGDEGYLVALTKREAYRWPEGVWFPLPAEPKAVALAEDLYLLAPEGIYQLSRSGLVVHFLAGAFGDLAADAQGVYALQGGRLVRLSFNLQFVSLISKGAR
;
A
#
# COMPACT_ATOMS: atom_id res chain seq x y z
N MET A 1 -41.00 65.12 -23.71
CA MET A 1 -40.40 66.15 -22.83
C MET A 1 -38.90 65.88 -22.83
N ARG A 2 -38.14 66.52 -23.73
CA ARG A 2 -37.40 67.79 -23.55
C ARG A 2 -36.42 67.82 -22.37
N SER A 3 -35.19 68.17 -22.74
CA SER A 3 -34.13 68.85 -21.96
C SER A 3 -33.35 68.04 -20.93
N SER A 4 -32.07 68.28 -20.70
CA SER A 4 -31.03 69.07 -21.39
C SER A 4 -29.75 68.90 -20.58
N SER A 5 -28.62 68.81 -21.29
CA SER A 5 -27.34 69.49 -21.01
C SER A 5 -26.60 69.26 -19.68
N GLN A 6 -25.32 68.85 -19.76
CA GLN A 6 -24.21 69.82 -19.71
C GLN A 6 -22.85 69.14 -19.91
N THR A 7 -22.12 69.66 -20.89
CA THR A 7 -20.69 69.51 -21.14
C THR A 7 -19.91 70.42 -20.19
N LEU A 8 -18.75 69.97 -19.69
CA LEU A 8 -17.67 70.90 -19.35
C LEU A 8 -16.31 70.27 -19.66
N GLN A 9 -15.63 70.96 -20.58
CA GLN A 9 -14.27 70.73 -21.05
C GLN A 9 -13.25 71.32 -20.07
N ILE A 10 -12.11 70.64 -19.93
CA ILE A 10 -10.78 71.22 -19.68
C ILE A 10 -9.82 70.23 -20.38
N GLY A 11 -8.85 70.55 -21.24
CA GLY A 11 -8.22 71.79 -21.64
C GLY A 11 -6.74 71.47 -21.95
N LEU A 12 -6.43 71.39 -23.26
CA LEU A 12 -5.16 71.67 -23.96
C LEU A 12 -3.79 71.27 -23.36
N GLY A 13 -2.99 70.59 -24.19
CA GLY A 13 -1.53 70.55 -24.04
C GLY A 13 -0.83 69.73 -25.12
N GLN A 14 -0.63 70.32 -26.30
CA GLN A 14 0.10 69.75 -27.42
C GLN A 14 1.56 69.39 -27.06
N THR A 15 2.06 68.25 -27.54
CA THR A 15 3.47 68.14 -27.96
C THR A 15 3.59 67.32 -29.25
N ARG A 16 3.94 68.06 -30.30
CA ARG A 16 4.88 67.77 -31.41
C ARG A 16 5.03 66.33 -31.92
N GLY A 17 4.84 66.25 -33.24
CA GLY A 17 4.84 65.05 -34.06
C GLY A 17 6.13 64.23 -34.08
N MET A 18 5.97 63.00 -34.56
CA MET A 18 7.01 62.27 -35.26
C MET A 18 6.41 61.22 -36.20
N ASN A 19 7.19 60.93 -37.25
CA ASN A 19 6.84 60.39 -38.57
C ASN A 19 6.16 59.01 -38.65
N PRO A 20 5.42 58.73 -39.75
CA PRO A 20 4.76 57.47 -40.03
C PRO A 20 5.73 56.48 -40.70
N ARG A 21 6.78 56.07 -40.00
CA ARG A 21 7.69 55.01 -40.47
C ARG A 21 8.28 54.32 -39.26
N ASN A 22 7.55 53.33 -38.73
CA ASN A 22 8.06 52.16 -38.00
C ASN A 22 6.88 51.32 -37.47
N ALA A 23 5.86 51.10 -38.32
CA ALA A 23 4.74 50.19 -38.07
C ALA A 23 5.10 48.73 -38.40
N PHE A 24 6.37 48.34 -38.24
CA PHE A 24 6.90 47.05 -38.67
C PHE A 24 7.93 46.49 -37.67
N LEU A 25 7.63 46.56 -36.37
CA LEU A 25 8.51 45.95 -35.35
C LEU A 25 7.79 45.63 -34.04
N VAL A 26 6.50 45.30 -34.09
CA VAL A 26 5.72 44.89 -32.90
C VAL A 26 4.98 43.57 -33.12
N LEU A 27 5.04 42.98 -34.33
CA LEU A 27 4.28 41.77 -34.69
C LEU A 27 5.12 40.48 -34.71
N SER A 28 6.20 40.41 -33.92
CA SER A 28 7.10 39.23 -33.92
C SER A 28 7.46 38.73 -32.51
N LEU A 29 6.91 39.33 -31.45
CA LEU A 29 7.23 39.00 -30.06
C LEU A 29 6.06 38.40 -29.25
N ALA A 30 4.97 38.02 -29.93
CA ALA A 30 3.77 37.45 -29.30
C ALA A 30 3.53 35.96 -29.64
N ALA A 31 4.44 35.32 -30.38
CA ALA A 31 4.27 33.95 -30.87
C ALA A 31 5.19 32.91 -30.18
N THR A 32 5.83 33.26 -29.06
CA THR A 32 6.80 32.37 -28.37
C THR A 32 6.46 32.03 -26.91
N LEU A 33 5.24 32.33 -26.44
CA LEU A 33 4.83 32.05 -25.04
C LEU A 33 3.65 31.07 -24.88
N ALA A 34 3.21 30.39 -25.94
CA ALA A 34 2.08 29.46 -25.89
C ALA A 34 2.46 27.97 -25.86
N SER A 35 3.71 27.62 -25.51
CA SER A 35 4.14 26.22 -25.37
C SER A 35 4.50 25.86 -23.93
N CYS A 36 3.57 26.09 -23.01
CA CYS A 36 3.51 25.43 -21.71
C CYS A 36 2.03 25.19 -21.36
N ALA A 37 1.33 24.48 -22.24
CA ALA A 37 0.13 23.78 -21.79
C ALA A 37 0.63 22.58 -20.96
N PRO A 38 0.30 22.48 -19.65
CA PRO A 38 0.57 21.28 -18.91
C PRO A 38 -0.14 20.15 -19.65
N HIS A 39 0.65 19.18 -20.10
CA HIS A 39 0.14 17.95 -20.67
C HIS A 39 -0.83 17.37 -19.64
N ALA A 40 -2.13 17.48 -19.88
CA ALA A 40 -3.14 16.67 -19.23
C ALA A 40 -3.04 15.24 -19.78
N GLY A 41 -1.82 14.68 -19.75
CA GLY A 41 -1.65 13.24 -19.78
C GLY A 41 -2.31 12.73 -18.52
N ALA A 42 -3.18 11.73 -18.66
CA ALA A 42 -3.76 11.02 -17.54
C ALA A 42 -2.63 10.72 -16.54
N THR A 43 -2.62 11.41 -15.40
CA THR A 43 -1.66 11.14 -14.33
C THR A 43 -1.77 9.65 -14.06
N PRO A 44 -0.70 8.86 -14.22
CA PRO A 44 -0.76 7.45 -13.87
C PRO A 44 -1.25 7.39 -12.43
N SER A 45 -2.39 6.71 -12.23
CA SER A 45 -2.94 6.51 -10.90
C SER A 45 -1.84 5.85 -10.08
N GLU A 46 -1.28 6.57 -9.10
CA GLU A 46 -0.26 6.01 -8.23
C GLU A 46 -0.82 4.74 -7.59
N PRO A 47 -0.04 3.64 -7.55
CA PRO A 47 -0.51 2.38 -6.99
C PRO A 47 -0.91 2.59 -5.53
N THR A 48 -2.11 2.09 -5.18
CA THR A 48 -2.59 2.10 -3.79
C THR A 48 -2.09 0.85 -3.10
N LEU A 49 -1.28 1.01 -2.05
CA LEU A 49 -0.86 -0.09 -1.19
C LEU A 49 -1.87 -0.25 -0.06
N LEU A 50 -2.39 -1.47 0.11
CA LEU A 50 -3.23 -1.80 1.25
C LEU A 50 -2.34 -2.05 2.49
N VAL A 51 -2.77 -1.52 3.63
CA VAL A 51 -2.23 -1.90 4.95
C VAL A 51 -3.40 -2.28 5.85
N ALA A 52 -3.15 -3.07 6.89
CA ALA A 52 -4.20 -3.33 7.88
C ALA A 52 -4.71 -2.00 8.47
N GLY A 53 -6.02 -1.76 8.43
CA GLY A 53 -6.63 -0.51 8.90
C GLY A 53 -6.60 0.68 7.95
N GLY A 54 -5.97 0.60 6.77
CA GLY A 54 -5.67 1.79 5.98
C GLY A 54 -5.14 1.57 4.57
N VAL A 55 -4.72 2.66 3.94
CA VAL A 55 -4.10 2.66 2.61
C VAL A 55 -2.95 3.66 2.54
N VAL A 56 -1.99 3.37 1.66
CA VAL A 56 -0.98 4.33 1.22
C VAL A 56 -1.20 4.62 -0.27
N GLN A 57 -1.46 5.88 -0.60
CA GLN A 57 -1.69 6.35 -1.97
C GLN A 57 -0.59 7.34 -2.34
N GLY A 58 0.39 6.86 -3.09
CA GLY A 58 1.62 7.60 -3.35
C GLY A 58 2.32 7.95 -2.05
N ARG A 59 2.41 9.25 -1.74
CA ARG A 59 3.01 9.76 -0.50
C ARG A 59 2.03 9.91 0.68
N TRP A 60 0.76 9.61 0.51
CA TRP A 60 -0.25 9.86 1.52
C TRP A 60 -0.63 8.59 2.24
N VAL A 61 -0.45 8.56 3.55
CA VAL A 61 -0.95 7.49 4.42
C VAL A 61 -2.31 7.90 4.98
N ARG A 62 -3.27 6.99 4.91
CA ARG A 62 -4.57 7.10 5.58
C ARG A 62 -4.80 5.83 6.39
N LEU A 63 -4.77 5.93 7.72
CA LEU A 63 -4.94 4.80 8.64
C LEU A 63 -5.97 5.17 9.71
N GLY A 64 -7.16 4.55 9.67
CA GLY A 64 -8.27 4.97 10.52
C GLY A 64 -8.56 6.47 10.40
N ASN A 65 -8.41 7.22 11.50
CA ASN A 65 -8.59 8.68 11.53
C ASN A 65 -7.29 9.47 11.30
N GLN A 66 -6.16 8.79 11.08
CA GLN A 66 -4.87 9.42 10.88
C GLN A 66 -4.61 9.63 9.39
N GLN A 67 -4.10 10.81 9.04
CA GLN A 67 -3.62 11.11 7.72
C GLN A 67 -2.33 11.92 7.80
N PHE A 68 -1.29 11.48 7.10
CA PHE A 68 0.00 12.16 7.07
C PHE A 68 0.71 11.95 5.73
N ALA A 69 1.68 12.82 5.45
CA ALA A 69 2.47 12.78 4.22
C ALA A 69 3.84 12.15 4.47
N LEU A 70 4.31 11.44 3.45
CA LEU A 70 5.62 10.80 3.39
C LEU A 70 6.60 11.63 2.55
N PRO A 71 7.91 11.46 2.76
CA PRO A 71 8.92 12.12 1.93
C PRO A 71 8.83 11.68 0.45
N ALA A 72 8.48 10.41 0.21
CA ALA A 72 8.27 9.82 -1.10
C ALA A 72 7.27 8.64 -1.02
N ALA A 73 6.80 8.16 -2.17
CA ALA A 73 6.00 6.95 -2.23
C ALA A 73 6.85 5.72 -1.84
N PRO A 74 6.42 4.89 -0.89
CA PRO A 74 7.16 3.70 -0.46
C PRO A 74 7.04 2.58 -1.49
N THR A 75 8.01 1.67 -1.49
CA THR A 75 7.96 0.42 -2.27
C THR A 75 7.00 -0.58 -1.65
N LEU A 76 7.01 -0.68 -0.32
CA LEU A 76 6.12 -1.56 0.45
C LEU A 76 5.58 -0.81 1.66
N ALA A 77 4.37 -1.16 2.08
CA ALA A 77 3.77 -0.65 3.28
C ALA A 77 3.08 -1.78 4.04
N ALA A 78 3.13 -1.74 5.37
CA ALA A 78 2.36 -2.61 6.23
C ALA A 78 2.08 -1.90 7.56
N ALA A 79 1.07 -2.35 8.29
CA ALA A 79 0.70 -1.78 9.57
C ALA A 79 0.35 -2.86 10.58
N ASP A 80 0.58 -2.56 11.85
CA ASP A 80 0.08 -3.34 12.98
C ASP A 80 -0.31 -2.38 14.10
N GLY A 81 -1.60 -2.26 14.36
CA GLY A 81 -2.13 -1.27 15.29
C GLY A 81 -1.84 0.17 14.85
N ASP A 82 -1.16 0.94 15.69
CA ASP A 82 -0.78 2.35 15.45
C ASP A 82 0.58 2.51 14.78
N LEU A 83 1.29 1.39 14.52
CA LEU A 83 2.57 1.37 13.83
C LEU A 83 2.37 1.17 12.33
N VAL A 84 3.01 2.03 11.54
CA VAL A 84 3.07 1.94 10.08
C VAL A 84 4.52 1.79 9.65
N TYR A 85 4.79 0.72 8.93
CA TYR A 85 6.09 0.38 8.37
C TYR A 85 6.10 0.71 6.88
N LEU A 86 7.10 1.47 6.45
CA LEU A 86 7.23 1.98 5.10
C LEU A 86 8.62 1.66 4.58
N ALA A 87 8.69 0.75 3.62
CA ALA A 87 9.95 0.29 3.08
C ALA A 87 10.27 1.03 1.77
N TYR A 88 11.48 1.56 1.71
CA TYR A 88 12.11 2.23 0.59
C TYR A 88 13.39 1.47 0.22
N PRO A 89 14.00 1.74 -0.95
CA PRO A 89 15.35 1.27 -1.22
C PRO A 89 16.28 1.67 -0.06
N PHE A 90 16.95 0.68 0.54
CA PHE A 90 17.93 0.86 1.62
C PHE A 90 17.40 1.46 2.94
N GLN A 91 16.08 1.62 3.11
CA GLN A 91 15.53 2.29 4.29
C GLN A 91 14.16 1.74 4.68
N LEU A 92 13.97 1.43 5.97
CA LEU A 92 12.68 1.16 6.58
C LEU A 92 12.35 2.31 7.53
N LEU A 93 11.25 3.01 7.29
CA LEU A 93 10.72 4.03 8.19
C LEU A 93 9.58 3.44 9.01
N VAL A 94 9.58 3.71 10.31
CA VAL A 94 8.52 3.29 11.24
C VAL A 94 7.86 4.55 11.77
N TYR A 95 6.57 4.70 11.49
CA TYR A 95 5.74 5.76 12.02
C TYR A 95 4.86 5.23 13.13
N GLN A 96 4.66 6.02 14.17
CA GLN A 96 3.69 5.76 15.23
C GLN A 96 2.80 6.99 15.38
N ASN A 97 1.48 6.80 15.27
CA ASN A 97 0.51 7.90 15.36
C ASN A 97 0.84 9.09 14.43
N GLY A 98 1.27 8.79 13.21
CA GLY A 98 1.62 9.78 12.18
C GLY A 98 2.96 10.50 12.37
N SER A 99 3.72 10.20 13.42
CA SER A 99 5.06 10.74 13.65
C SER A 99 6.14 9.71 13.36
N LEU A 100 7.27 10.14 12.78
CA LEU A 100 8.41 9.25 12.56
C LEU A 100 8.97 8.83 13.92
N ARG A 101 8.99 7.52 14.17
CA ARG A 101 9.52 6.91 15.39
C ARG A 101 10.93 6.38 15.17
N ASP A 102 11.10 5.54 14.15
CA ASP A 102 12.37 4.88 13.85
C ASP A 102 12.72 4.97 12.37
N SER A 103 14.02 4.99 12.08
CA SER A 103 14.59 5.00 10.73
C SER A 103 15.70 3.96 10.68
N LEU A 104 15.39 2.79 10.11
CA LEU A 104 16.28 1.61 10.11
C LEU A 104 16.90 1.41 8.72
N PRO A 105 18.24 1.33 8.61
CA PRO A 105 18.89 1.06 7.34
C PRO A 105 18.57 -0.37 6.87
N LEU A 106 18.15 -0.51 5.62
CA LEU A 106 17.99 -1.82 4.98
C LEU A 106 19.24 -2.17 4.16
N PRO A 107 19.65 -3.45 4.09
CA PRO A 107 20.82 -3.87 3.31
C PRO A 107 20.65 -3.76 1.78
N GLY A 108 19.45 -3.44 1.29
CA GLY A 108 19.13 -3.36 -0.13
C GLY A 108 17.68 -2.96 -0.39
N THR A 109 17.21 -3.20 -1.62
CA THR A 109 15.82 -2.93 -2.02
C THR A 109 14.89 -4.06 -1.55
N PRO A 110 13.84 -3.76 -0.78
CA PRO A 110 12.91 -4.76 -0.29
C PRO A 110 11.93 -5.19 -1.39
N THR A 111 11.53 -6.45 -1.35
CA THR A 111 10.58 -7.09 -2.30
C THR A 111 9.34 -7.62 -1.60
N PHE A 112 9.45 -7.96 -0.30
CA PHE A 112 8.30 -8.27 0.55
C PHE A 112 8.57 -7.82 2.00
N MET A 113 7.49 -7.68 2.76
CA MET A 113 7.54 -7.34 4.18
C MET A 113 6.34 -7.95 4.90
N GLN A 114 6.59 -8.56 6.05
CA GLN A 114 5.56 -8.93 7.01
C GLN A 114 5.86 -8.27 8.33
N VAL A 115 4.84 -7.71 8.98
CA VAL A 115 4.99 -6.97 10.25
C VAL A 115 4.35 -7.67 11.43
N ARG A 116 3.67 -8.79 11.17
CA ARG A 116 3.00 -9.59 12.18
C ARG A 116 3.47 -11.05 12.14
N PRO A 117 3.68 -11.67 13.31
CA PRO A 117 3.63 -11.06 14.64
C PRO A 117 4.86 -10.16 14.94
N ARG A 118 5.94 -10.28 14.14
CA ARG A 118 7.08 -9.35 14.17
C ARG A 118 7.53 -8.98 12.77
N VAL A 119 8.29 -7.88 12.68
CA VAL A 119 8.80 -7.35 11.43
C VAL A 119 9.87 -8.28 10.83
N VAL A 120 9.68 -8.60 9.56
CA VAL A 120 10.65 -9.19 8.66
C VAL A 120 10.51 -8.52 7.29
N VAL A 121 11.65 -8.17 6.70
CA VAL A 121 11.75 -7.59 5.37
C VAL A 121 12.66 -8.49 4.54
N GLY A 122 12.28 -8.78 3.30
CA GLY A 122 13.08 -9.60 2.42
C GLY A 122 13.33 -8.96 1.06
N GLY A 123 14.44 -9.35 0.43
CA GLY A 123 14.87 -8.91 -0.89
C GLY A 123 16.06 -9.73 -1.36
N GLU A 124 16.73 -9.30 -2.43
CA GLU A 124 17.95 -9.96 -2.93
C GLU A 124 19.07 -10.05 -1.88
N PHE A 125 19.05 -9.14 -0.90
CA PHE A 125 19.97 -9.14 0.23
C PHE A 125 19.73 -10.29 1.23
N GLY A 126 18.62 -11.02 1.10
CA GLY A 126 18.15 -12.05 2.03
C GLY A 126 17.04 -11.51 2.93
N LEU A 127 17.05 -11.90 4.20
CA LEU A 127 16.10 -11.45 5.21
C LEU A 127 16.72 -10.38 6.11
N PHE A 128 15.90 -9.45 6.58
CA PHE A 128 16.25 -8.46 7.60
C PHE A 128 15.18 -8.45 8.67
N THR A 129 15.59 -8.42 9.93
CA THR A 129 14.72 -8.15 11.08
C THR A 129 15.33 -7.00 11.89
N PRO A 130 14.53 -6.09 12.48
CA PRO A 130 15.08 -5.02 13.32
C PRO A 130 15.92 -5.53 14.49
N GLU A 131 15.58 -6.70 15.04
CA GLU A 131 16.19 -7.27 16.25
C GLU A 131 17.46 -8.08 15.95
N GLY A 132 17.48 -8.80 14.82
CA GLY A 132 18.55 -9.73 14.44
C GLY A 132 19.43 -9.25 13.28
N GLY A 133 19.12 -8.10 12.68
CA GLY A 133 19.82 -7.61 11.50
C GLY A 133 19.58 -8.49 10.27
N ARG A 134 20.63 -8.68 9.47
CA ARG A 134 20.56 -9.39 8.18
C ARG A 134 20.84 -10.88 8.32
N PHE A 135 20.04 -11.69 7.65
CA PHE A 135 20.25 -13.13 7.44
C PHE A 135 20.39 -13.42 5.94
N ALA A 136 21.41 -14.18 5.56
CA ALA A 136 21.68 -14.53 4.15
C ALA A 136 20.79 -15.68 3.63
N PHE A 137 19.49 -15.63 3.93
CA PHE A 137 18.50 -16.60 3.44
C PHE A 137 17.83 -16.05 2.19
N GLN A 138 17.95 -16.78 1.08
CA GLN A 138 17.35 -16.42 -0.21
C GLN A 138 15.86 -16.78 -0.21
N ALA A 139 15.09 -16.04 0.57
CA ALA A 139 13.67 -16.27 0.77
C ALA A 139 12.83 -15.51 -0.27
N SER A 140 11.74 -16.12 -0.72
CA SER A 140 10.68 -15.45 -1.48
C SER A 140 9.59 -14.87 -0.57
N ASP A 141 9.42 -15.41 0.63
CA ASP A 141 8.55 -14.88 1.68
C ASP A 141 9.00 -15.41 3.07
N ALA A 142 8.63 -14.70 4.14
CA ALA A 142 9.01 -15.06 5.50
C ALA A 142 8.05 -14.52 6.57
N VAL A 143 8.02 -15.18 7.71
CA VAL A 143 7.34 -14.74 8.94
C VAL A 143 8.28 -14.85 10.13
N ASN A 144 8.37 -13.77 10.92
CA ASN A 144 9.10 -13.75 12.19
C ASN A 144 8.10 -13.91 13.35
N THR A 145 8.18 -15.04 14.06
CA THR A 145 7.28 -15.37 15.18
C THR A 145 7.82 -14.93 16.54
N GLY A 146 8.98 -14.28 16.61
CA GLY A 146 9.74 -14.05 17.84
C GLY A 146 10.40 -15.30 18.42
N ARG A 147 9.82 -16.48 18.20
CA ARG A 147 10.41 -17.79 18.54
C ARG A 147 11.39 -18.25 17.48
N ALA A 148 11.01 -18.08 16.21
CA ALA A 148 11.83 -18.42 15.08
C ALA A 148 11.46 -17.64 13.83
N LEU A 149 12.42 -17.57 12.91
CA LEU A 149 12.25 -17.05 11.56
C LEU A 149 11.92 -18.20 10.62
N TYR A 150 10.70 -18.20 10.09
CA TYR A 150 10.24 -19.16 9.10
C TYR A 150 10.24 -18.52 7.73
N TRP A 151 10.63 -19.25 6.71
CA TRP A 151 10.76 -18.71 5.37
C TRP A 151 10.61 -19.80 4.31
N VAL A 152 10.29 -19.36 3.11
CA VAL A 152 10.13 -20.22 1.93
C VAL A 152 10.99 -19.69 0.78
N ASP A 153 11.42 -20.57 -0.11
CA ASP A 153 12.31 -20.28 -1.25
C ASP A 153 11.76 -20.77 -2.60
N GLY A 154 10.48 -21.14 -2.65
CA GLY A 154 9.88 -21.79 -3.83
C GLY A 154 10.13 -23.30 -3.91
N LYS A 155 10.89 -23.90 -2.98
CA LYS A 155 11.25 -25.34 -2.99
C LYS A 155 10.99 -26.03 -1.66
N ALA A 156 11.06 -25.30 -0.55
CA ALA A 156 10.80 -25.84 0.77
C ALA A 156 10.37 -24.75 1.76
N LEU A 157 9.85 -25.21 2.90
CA LEU A 157 9.63 -24.42 4.11
C LEU A 157 10.80 -24.67 5.07
N TYR A 158 11.32 -23.61 5.67
CA TYR A 158 12.44 -23.64 6.61
C TYR A 158 12.10 -22.96 7.94
N VAL A 159 12.87 -23.31 8.96
CA VAL A 159 12.98 -22.60 10.24
C VAL A 159 14.46 -22.34 10.53
N GLY A 160 14.87 -21.07 10.56
CA GLY A 160 16.28 -20.71 10.53
C GLY A 160 16.99 -21.39 9.35
N SER A 161 18.07 -22.15 9.60
CA SER A 161 18.77 -22.93 8.58
C SER A 161 18.21 -24.34 8.34
N ARG A 162 17.20 -24.77 9.13
CA ARG A 162 16.68 -26.14 9.09
C ARG A 162 15.48 -26.23 8.15
N LYS A 163 15.54 -27.15 7.19
CA LYS A 163 14.38 -27.50 6.35
C LYS A 163 13.32 -28.24 7.17
N ILE A 164 12.07 -27.82 7.04
CA ILE A 164 10.90 -28.47 7.64
C ILE A 164 10.32 -29.51 6.67
N THR A 165 9.94 -29.07 5.47
CA THR A 165 9.34 -29.91 4.45
C THR A 165 9.62 -29.35 3.06
N ASP A 166 9.71 -30.24 2.08
CA ASP A 166 9.75 -29.87 0.66
C ASP A 166 8.35 -29.44 0.18
N GLY A 167 8.32 -28.57 -0.83
CA GLY A 167 7.09 -28.07 -1.46
C GLY A 167 7.31 -26.76 -2.22
N SER A 168 6.55 -26.55 -3.29
CA SER A 168 6.62 -25.33 -4.12
C SER A 168 5.96 -24.12 -3.46
N PHE A 169 6.36 -23.82 -2.22
CA PHE A 169 5.79 -22.78 -1.40
C PHE A 169 6.24 -21.40 -1.88
N TYR A 170 5.27 -20.51 -2.14
CA TYR A 170 5.56 -19.14 -2.55
C TYR A 170 5.19 -18.11 -1.49
N LYS A 171 4.40 -18.50 -0.49
CA LYS A 171 3.96 -17.63 0.60
C LYS A 171 3.95 -18.37 1.93
N VAL A 172 4.25 -17.67 3.02
CA VAL A 172 4.11 -18.19 4.39
C VAL A 172 3.49 -17.12 5.27
N VAL A 173 2.43 -17.47 5.99
CA VAL A 173 1.79 -16.59 6.98
C VAL A 173 1.70 -17.32 8.30
N GLY A 174 1.75 -16.60 9.42
CA GLY A 174 1.76 -17.25 10.73
C GLY A 174 1.57 -16.28 11.88
N ASP A 175 1.31 -16.85 13.04
CA ASP A 175 1.37 -16.19 14.34
C ASP A 175 2.30 -16.96 15.29
N GLU A 176 2.23 -16.70 16.59
CA GLU A 176 3.06 -17.42 17.57
C GLU A 176 2.63 -18.87 17.82
N GLY A 177 1.41 -19.23 17.42
CA GLY A 177 0.79 -20.55 17.63
C GLY A 177 1.00 -21.50 16.46
N TYR A 178 0.81 -21.03 15.23
CA TYR A 178 0.96 -21.85 14.03
C TYR A 178 1.35 -21.00 12.81
N LEU A 179 1.78 -21.69 11.75
CA LEU A 179 1.99 -21.08 10.44
C LEU A 179 1.38 -21.93 9.34
N VAL A 180 1.14 -21.28 8.21
CA VAL A 180 0.65 -21.88 6.98
C VAL A 180 1.59 -21.47 5.83
N ALA A 181 2.22 -22.46 5.20
CA ALA A 181 2.97 -22.28 3.96
C ALA A 181 2.11 -22.69 2.76
N LEU A 182 2.02 -21.84 1.75
CA LEU A 182 1.10 -22.01 0.63
C LEU A 182 1.83 -22.34 -0.67
N THR A 183 1.35 -23.40 -1.33
CA THR A 183 1.55 -23.63 -2.75
C THR A 183 0.37 -23.04 -3.52
N LYS A 184 0.39 -23.12 -4.86
CA LYS A 184 -0.74 -22.64 -5.69
C LYS A 184 -2.05 -23.38 -5.47
N ARG A 185 -2.02 -24.59 -4.90
CA ARG A 185 -3.18 -25.50 -4.81
C ARG A 185 -3.42 -26.08 -3.43
N GLU A 186 -2.41 -26.03 -2.56
CA GLU A 186 -2.44 -26.67 -1.25
C GLU A 186 -1.74 -25.76 -0.24
N ALA A 187 -2.03 -25.98 1.02
CA ALA A 187 -1.34 -25.35 2.12
C ALA A 187 -0.87 -26.41 3.13
N TYR A 188 0.30 -26.15 3.69
CA TYR A 188 0.92 -26.94 4.74
C TYR A 188 0.87 -26.17 6.05
N ARG A 189 0.30 -26.78 7.09
CA ARG A 189 0.22 -26.22 8.43
C ARG A 189 1.28 -26.82 9.34
N TRP A 190 2.00 -25.96 10.05
CA TRP A 190 3.03 -26.32 11.03
C TRP A 190 2.69 -25.71 12.40
N PRO A 191 2.90 -26.44 13.53
CA PRO A 191 3.71 -27.66 13.67
C PRO A 191 2.99 -28.99 13.42
N GLU A 192 1.69 -29.00 13.16
CA GLU A 192 0.90 -30.24 13.06
C GLU A 192 1.27 -31.10 11.84
N GLY A 193 1.90 -30.52 10.83
CA GLY A 193 2.33 -31.23 9.62
C GLY A 193 1.19 -31.63 8.70
N VAL A 194 0.10 -30.87 8.71
CA VAL A 194 -1.14 -31.19 7.99
C VAL A 194 -1.19 -30.46 6.66
N TRP A 195 -1.49 -31.18 5.58
CA TRP A 195 -1.79 -30.63 4.28
C TRP A 195 -3.30 -30.48 4.08
N PHE A 196 -3.72 -29.41 3.42
CA PHE A 196 -5.11 -29.22 2.99
C PHE A 196 -5.19 -28.52 1.63
N PRO A 197 -6.21 -28.84 0.81
CA PRO A 197 -6.38 -28.21 -0.49
C PRO A 197 -6.88 -26.77 -0.34
N LEU A 198 -6.45 -25.91 -1.26
CA LEU A 198 -6.95 -24.55 -1.39
C LEU A 198 -8.17 -24.52 -2.34
N PRO A 199 -9.21 -23.73 -2.06
CA PRO A 199 -10.38 -23.64 -2.93
C PRO A 199 -10.06 -22.97 -4.27
N ALA A 200 -9.03 -22.13 -4.33
CA ALA A 200 -8.56 -21.43 -5.52
C ALA A 200 -7.09 -21.01 -5.36
N GLU A 201 -6.43 -20.65 -6.46
CA GLU A 201 -5.07 -20.07 -6.44
C GLU A 201 -5.11 -18.66 -5.82
N PRO A 202 -4.45 -18.42 -4.66
CA PRO A 202 -4.52 -17.14 -3.98
C PRO A 202 -3.64 -16.07 -4.64
N LYS A 203 -4.23 -14.89 -4.87
CA LYS A 203 -3.52 -13.65 -5.23
C LYS A 203 -2.89 -12.98 -4.01
N ALA A 204 -3.61 -12.99 -2.89
CA ALA A 204 -3.16 -12.48 -1.61
C ALA A 204 -3.71 -13.36 -0.48
N VAL A 205 -3.06 -13.26 0.69
CA VAL A 205 -3.34 -14.10 1.85
C VAL A 205 -3.08 -13.26 3.08
N ALA A 206 -3.98 -13.33 4.05
CA ALA A 206 -3.81 -12.72 5.36
C ALA A 206 -4.21 -13.72 6.44
N LEU A 207 -3.56 -13.62 7.59
CA LEU A 207 -3.84 -14.46 8.76
C LEU A 207 -4.31 -13.59 9.92
N ALA A 208 -5.46 -13.95 10.49
CA ALA A 208 -5.88 -13.52 11.81
C ALA A 208 -6.15 -14.77 12.66
N GLU A 209 -7.35 -14.92 13.23
CA GLU A 209 -7.75 -16.18 13.88
C GLU A 209 -7.86 -17.34 12.88
N ASP A 210 -8.31 -17.00 11.67
CA ASP A 210 -8.48 -17.84 10.50
C ASP A 210 -7.61 -17.36 9.33
N LEU A 211 -7.53 -18.19 8.29
CA LEU A 211 -6.80 -17.90 7.06
C LEU A 211 -7.74 -17.28 6.02
N TYR A 212 -7.40 -16.10 5.53
CA TYR A 212 -8.15 -15.40 4.49
C TYR A 212 -7.40 -15.44 3.17
N LEU A 213 -8.08 -15.89 2.11
CA LEU A 213 -7.51 -16.04 0.77
C LEU A 213 -8.24 -15.17 -0.22
N LEU A 214 -7.52 -14.27 -0.88
CA LEU A 214 -8.04 -13.51 -2.01
C LEU A 214 -7.84 -14.29 -3.30
N ALA A 215 -8.93 -14.66 -3.96
CA ALA A 215 -8.99 -15.30 -5.26
C ALA A 215 -9.58 -14.36 -6.32
N PRO A 216 -9.49 -14.66 -7.62
CA PRO A 216 -10.13 -13.86 -8.67
C PRO A 216 -11.62 -13.58 -8.46
N GLU A 217 -12.35 -14.55 -7.89
CA GLU A 217 -13.80 -14.51 -7.69
C GLU A 217 -14.26 -13.90 -6.36
N GLY A 218 -13.36 -13.75 -5.38
CA GLY A 218 -13.73 -13.29 -4.05
C GLY A 218 -12.73 -13.62 -2.95
N ILE A 219 -13.18 -13.50 -1.71
CA ILE A 219 -12.39 -13.79 -0.50
C ILE A 219 -12.96 -15.02 0.17
N TYR A 220 -12.11 -16.03 0.39
CA TYR A 220 -12.44 -17.20 1.20
C TYR A 220 -11.91 -17.01 2.63
N GLN A 221 -12.71 -17.42 3.62
CA GLN A 221 -12.25 -17.65 4.98
C GLN A 221 -12.14 -19.15 5.19
N LEU A 222 -10.93 -19.60 5.50
CA LEU A 222 -10.62 -20.98 5.85
C LEU A 222 -10.39 -21.08 7.35
N SER A 223 -11.01 -22.07 7.98
CA SER A 223 -10.70 -22.44 9.35
C SER A 223 -9.24 -22.90 9.46
N ARG A 224 -8.74 -23.03 10.69
CA ARG A 224 -7.42 -23.62 10.96
C ARG A 224 -7.21 -25.03 10.38
N SER A 225 -8.27 -25.77 10.12
CA SER A 225 -8.22 -27.10 9.48
C SER A 225 -8.33 -27.05 7.96
N GLY A 226 -8.39 -25.87 7.35
CA GLY A 226 -8.52 -25.69 5.91
C GLY A 226 -9.95 -25.79 5.37
N LEU A 227 -10.97 -25.78 6.23
CA LEU A 227 -12.37 -25.83 5.79
C LEU A 227 -12.85 -24.45 5.39
N VAL A 228 -13.52 -24.33 4.25
CA VAL A 228 -14.20 -23.09 3.86
C VAL A 228 -15.35 -22.83 4.83
N VAL A 229 -15.27 -21.75 5.60
CA VAL A 229 -16.30 -21.34 6.56
C VAL A 229 -17.21 -20.28 5.94
N HIS A 230 -16.60 -19.31 5.27
CA HIS A 230 -17.30 -18.22 4.61
C HIS A 230 -16.65 -17.90 3.27
N PHE A 231 -17.46 -17.40 2.34
CA PHE A 231 -17.01 -16.88 1.05
C PHE A 231 -17.75 -15.58 0.73
N LEU A 232 -16.97 -14.55 0.39
CA LEU A 232 -17.49 -13.27 -0.09
C LEU A 232 -17.12 -13.09 -1.56
N ALA A 233 -18.12 -13.23 -2.42
CA ALA A 233 -17.96 -12.99 -3.85
C ALA A 233 -17.68 -11.51 -4.13
N GLY A 234 -16.76 -11.21 -5.04
CA GLY A 234 -16.47 -9.85 -5.47
C GLY A 234 -15.08 -9.69 -6.09
N ALA A 235 -14.92 -8.60 -6.86
CA ALA A 235 -13.63 -8.22 -7.42
C ALA A 235 -12.86 -7.36 -6.40
N PHE A 236 -11.93 -7.98 -5.69
CA PHE A 236 -11.02 -7.29 -4.77
C PHE A 236 -9.58 -7.28 -5.33
N GLY A 237 -8.87 -6.19 -5.09
CA GLY A 237 -7.51 -5.96 -5.59
C GLY A 237 -6.42 -6.41 -4.62
N ASP A 238 -6.69 -6.38 -3.32
CA ASP A 238 -5.71 -6.72 -2.27
C ASP A 238 -6.42 -7.11 -0.95
N LEU A 239 -5.69 -7.72 -0.02
CA LEU A 239 -6.18 -8.26 1.25
C LEU A 239 -5.15 -8.11 2.38
N ALA A 240 -5.60 -7.61 3.52
CA ALA A 240 -4.82 -7.54 4.77
C ALA A 240 -5.71 -7.90 5.97
N ALA A 241 -5.11 -8.32 7.09
CA ALA A 241 -5.84 -8.60 8.31
C ALA A 241 -5.00 -8.23 9.54
N ASP A 242 -5.69 -7.86 10.62
CA ASP A 242 -5.11 -7.63 11.93
C ASP A 242 -6.06 -8.11 13.05
N ALA A 243 -5.81 -7.68 14.29
CA ALA A 243 -6.66 -8.02 15.44
C ALA A 243 -8.05 -7.33 15.41
N GLN A 244 -8.24 -6.31 14.57
CA GLN A 244 -9.46 -5.52 14.45
C GLN A 244 -10.35 -5.97 13.29
N GLY A 245 -9.81 -6.65 12.28
CA GLY A 245 -10.61 -7.25 11.24
C GLY A 245 -9.84 -7.56 9.96
N VAL A 246 -10.60 -7.71 8.89
CA VAL A 246 -10.11 -7.98 7.54
C VAL A 246 -10.35 -6.74 6.68
N TYR A 247 -9.37 -6.40 5.86
CA TYR A 247 -9.37 -5.23 5.00
C TYR A 247 -9.13 -5.66 3.57
N ALA A 248 -9.86 -5.05 2.64
CA ALA A 248 -9.68 -5.31 1.22
C ALA A 248 -9.75 -4.01 0.42
N LEU A 249 -9.16 -4.04 -0.78
CA LEU A 249 -9.36 -2.98 -1.78
C LEU A 249 -10.44 -3.42 -2.78
N GLN A 250 -11.54 -2.67 -2.86
CA GLN A 250 -12.59 -2.88 -3.85
C GLN A 250 -12.69 -1.64 -4.75
N GLY A 251 -12.32 -1.77 -6.03
CA GLY A 251 -12.28 -0.63 -6.95
C GLY A 251 -11.40 0.52 -6.47
N GLY A 252 -10.27 0.21 -5.81
CA GLY A 252 -9.35 1.20 -5.23
C GLY A 252 -9.83 1.83 -3.90
N ARG A 253 -10.99 1.44 -3.39
CA ARG A 253 -11.51 1.90 -2.09
C ARG A 253 -11.24 0.87 -1.01
N LEU A 254 -10.83 1.36 0.16
CA LEU A 254 -10.70 0.54 1.36
C LEU A 254 -12.09 0.09 1.82
N VAL A 255 -12.27 -1.20 2.01
CA VAL A 255 -13.43 -1.78 2.69
C VAL A 255 -12.97 -2.56 3.92
N ARG A 256 -13.71 -2.42 5.02
CA ARG A 256 -13.51 -3.20 6.24
C ARG A 256 -14.56 -4.29 6.32
N LEU A 257 -14.09 -5.50 6.56
CA LEU A 257 -14.89 -6.70 6.75
C LEU A 257 -14.73 -7.16 8.19
N SER A 258 -15.79 -7.74 8.74
CA SER A 258 -15.70 -8.53 9.97
C SER A 258 -14.92 -9.83 9.69
N PHE A 259 -14.55 -10.54 10.75
CA PHE A 259 -13.88 -11.84 10.59
C PHE A 259 -14.75 -12.87 9.84
N ASN A 260 -16.08 -12.71 9.82
CA ASN A 260 -17.00 -13.56 9.05
C ASN A 260 -17.31 -12.99 7.65
N LEU A 261 -16.44 -12.12 7.12
CA LEU A 261 -16.54 -11.50 5.81
C LEU A 261 -17.79 -10.65 5.55
N GLN A 262 -18.39 -10.07 6.60
CA GLN A 262 -19.50 -9.12 6.44
C GLN A 262 -18.98 -7.69 6.40
N PHE A 263 -19.57 -6.85 5.56
CA PHE A 263 -19.23 -5.42 5.51
C PHE A 263 -19.52 -4.75 6.85
N VAL A 264 -18.51 -4.07 7.39
CA VAL A 264 -18.67 -3.27 8.60
C VAL A 264 -19.01 -1.86 8.19
N SER A 265 -20.24 -1.43 8.48
CA SER A 265 -20.63 -0.03 8.33
C SER A 265 -19.81 0.82 9.30
N LEU A 266 -18.98 1.72 8.77
CA LEU A 266 -18.39 2.79 9.57
C LEU A 266 -19.51 3.78 9.89
N ILE A 267 -20.27 3.53 10.96
CA ILE A 267 -21.14 4.56 11.53
C ILE A 267 -20.18 5.64 12.02
N SER A 268 -20.10 6.75 11.28
CA SER A 268 -19.50 7.96 11.80
C SER A 268 -20.28 8.33 13.05
N LYS A 269 -19.67 8.17 14.22
CA LYS A 269 -20.16 8.87 15.40
C LYS A 269 -20.00 10.34 15.07
N GLY A 270 -21.09 10.97 14.63
CA GLY A 270 -21.18 12.40 14.46
C GLY A 270 -20.71 13.04 15.76
N ALA A 271 -19.67 13.87 15.65
CA ALA A 271 -19.34 14.83 16.66
C ALA A 271 -20.59 15.67 16.91
N ARG A 272 -21.14 15.57 18.13
CA ARG A 272 -22.04 16.58 18.68
C ARG A 272 -21.20 17.55 19.49
#